data_AF-A0A497K9S7-F1
#
_entry.id   AF-A0A497K9S7-F1
#
_cell.length_a   1.000
_cell.length_b   1.000
_cell.length_c   1.000
_cell.angle_alpha   90.00
_cell.angle_beta   90.00
_cell.angle_gamma   90.00
#
_symmetry.space_group_name_H-M   'P 1'
#
loop_
_entity.id
_entity.type
_entity.pdbx_description
1 polymer ?
#
loop_
_entity_poly.entity_id
_entity_poly.type
_entity_poly.pdbx_seq_one_letter_code
_entity_poly.pdbx_strand_id
1 'polypeptide(L)' 'MVKVHIGLDDTDSPRKGCTTYVAALLVEKLHDLNVRFVDYPNLIRLNPNVPWKTRGNGALCLRIECDGAIVDE' A
#
# COMPACT_ATOMS: atom_id res chain seq x y z
N MET A 1 7.42 -12.25 -15.92
CA MET A 1 6.71 -11.69 -14.76
C MET A 1 7.72 -11.21 -13.74
N VAL A 2 7.58 -9.97 -13.29
CA VAL A 2 8.45 -9.32 -12.30
C VAL A 2 7.68 -9.21 -10.99
N LYS A 3 8.34 -9.48 -9.87
CA LYS A 3 7.76 -9.32 -8.54
C LYS A 3 8.03 -7.91 -8.02
N VAL A 4 6.97 -7.21 -7.64
CA VAL A 4 7.02 -5.82 -7.17
C VAL A 4 6.47 -5.73 -5.76
N HIS A 5 7.17 -4.98 -4.91
CA HIS A 5 6.77 -4.67 -3.54
C HIS A 5 6.45 -3.18 -3.44
N ILE A 6 5.20 -2.85 -3.11
CA ILE A 6 4.71 -1.47 -3.04
C ILE A 6 4.47 -1.12 -1.58
N GLY A 7 5.19 -0.12 -1.07
CA GLY A 7 5.04 0.39 0.29
C GLY A 7 4.26 1.71 0.32
N LEU A 8 3.33 1.86 1.27
CA LEU A 8 2.54 3.07 1.47
C LEU A 8 2.54 3.48 2.95
N ASP A 9 2.70 4.77 3.23
CA ASP A 9 2.58 5.36 4.56
C ASP A 9 2.18 6.85 4.44
N ASP A 10 1.75 7.46 5.55
CA ASP A 10 1.58 8.91 5.72
C ASP A 10 0.56 9.58 4.77
N THR A 11 -0.45 8.83 4.34
CA THR A 11 -1.54 9.37 3.48
C THR A 11 -2.78 9.77 4.28
N ASP A 12 -2.78 9.50 5.59
CA ASP A 12 -3.83 9.94 6.49
C ASP A 12 -3.66 11.43 6.88
N SER A 13 -4.75 12.07 7.28
CA SER A 13 -4.69 13.43 7.79
C SER A 13 -5.64 13.59 8.99
N PRO A 14 -5.38 14.55 9.89
CA PRO A 14 -6.28 14.83 11.01
C PRO A 14 -7.70 15.22 10.58
N ARG A 15 -7.90 15.68 9.34
CA ARG A 15 -9.22 16.08 8.83
C ARG A 15 -10.00 14.92 8.21
N LYS A 16 -9.32 14.00 7.52
CA LYS A 16 -9.92 12.85 6.81
C LYS A 16 -8.85 11.89 6.27
N GLY A 17 -9.29 10.69 5.91
CA GLY A 17 -8.48 9.71 5.19
C GLY A 17 -7.77 8.70 6.10
N CYS A 18 -7.24 7.65 5.48
CA CYS A 18 -6.37 6.66 6.11
C CYS A 18 -5.55 5.93 5.04
N THR A 19 -4.35 5.46 5.39
CA THR A 19 -3.47 4.71 4.48
C THR A 19 -4.10 3.42 3.97
N THR A 20 -4.94 2.77 4.79
CA THR A 20 -5.67 1.57 4.36
C THR A 20 -6.69 1.86 3.26
N TYR A 21 -7.35 3.01 3.28
CA TYR A 21 -8.31 3.39 2.24
C TYR A 21 -7.61 3.67 0.90
N VAL A 22 -6.49 4.38 0.93
CA VAL A 22 -5.67 4.62 -0.27
C VAL A 22 -5.15 3.30 -0.85
N ALA A 23 -4.70 2.39 0.02
CA ALA A 23 -4.28 1.06 -0.41
C ALA A 23 -5.43 0.25 -1.03
N ALA A 24 -6.67 0.34 -0.51
CA ALA A 24 -7.83 -0.32 -1.10
C ALA A 24 -8.13 0.19 -2.52
N LEU A 25 -8.11 1.51 -2.72
CA LEU A 25 -8.26 2.10 -4.05
C LEU A 25 -7.13 1.69 -5.00
N LEU A 26 -5.90 1.56 -4.49
CA LEU A 26 -4.77 1.09 -5.28
C LEU A 26 -4.95 -0.38 -5.71
N VAL A 27 -5.49 -1.23 -4.82
CA VAL A 27 -5.80 -2.63 -5.15
C VAL A 27 -6.80 -2.72 -6.30
N GLU A 28 -7.87 -1.90 -6.29
CA GLU A 28 -8.85 -1.85 -7.38
C GLU A 28 -8.18 -1.47 -8.71
N LYS A 29 -7.35 -0.42 -8.72
CA LYS A 29 -6.63 0.01 -9.93
C LYS A 29 -5.63 -1.02 -10.44
N LEU A 30 -4.90 -1.66 -9.54
CA LEU A 30 -3.94 -2.71 -9.89
C LEU A 30 -4.64 -3.95 -10.44
N HIS A 31 -5.81 -4.30 -9.89
CA HIS A 31 -6.64 -5.36 -10.41
C HIS A 31 -7.07 -5.09 -11.87
N ASP A 32 -7.47 -3.84 -12.19
CA ASP A 32 -7.83 -3.46 -13.56
C ASP A 32 -6.65 -3.55 -14.56
N LEU A 33 -5.41 -3.48 -14.06
CA LEU A 33 -4.18 -3.69 -14.84
C LEU A 33 -3.81 -5.17 -15.02
N ASN A 34 -4.68 -6.10 -14.63
CA ASN A 34 -4.46 -7.55 -14.69
C ASN A 34 -3.18 -8.02 -13.98
N VAL A 35 -2.76 -7.36 -12.90
CA VAL A 35 -1.64 -7.83 -12.09
C VAL A 35 -2.08 -8.96 -11.17
N ARG A 36 -1.15 -9.87 -10.84
CA ARG A 36 -1.39 -10.98 -9.91
C ARG A 36 -0.98 -10.57 -8.50
N PHE A 37 -1.91 -10.57 -7.56
CA PHE A 37 -1.58 -10.39 -6.14
C PHE A 37 -0.93 -11.67 -5.59
N VAL A 38 0.20 -11.50 -4.90
CA VAL A 38 0.95 -12.62 -4.32
C VAL A 38 0.29 -13.13 -3.05
N ASP A 39 -0.25 -12.22 -2.25
CA ASP A 39 -0.93 -12.48 -0.98
C ASP A 39 -1.79 -11.25 -0.60
N TYR A 40 -2.48 -11.32 0.52
CA TYR A 40 -3.17 -10.19 1.13
C TYR A 40 -2.22 -9.02 1.45
N PRO A 41 -2.73 -7.77 1.46
CA PRO A 41 -2.00 -6.62 1.95
C PRO A 41 -1.51 -6.82 3.39
N ASN A 42 -0.29 -6.38 3.69
CA ASN A 42 0.17 -6.33 5.08
C ASN A 42 -0.05 -4.93 5.66
N LEU A 43 -0.74 -4.87 6.80
CA LEU A 43 -0.82 -3.68 7.64
C LEU A 43 0.25 -3.77 8.74
N ILE A 44 1.28 -2.95 8.64
CA ILE A 44 2.44 -3.00 9.54
C ILE A 44 2.32 -1.86 10.54
N ARG A 45 2.21 -2.19 11.84
CA ARG A 45 2.26 -1.20 12.91
C ARG A 45 3.71 -0.83 13.20
N LEU A 46 3.99 0.47 13.19
CA LEU A 46 5.30 1.04 13.49
C LEU A 46 5.38 1.41 14.98
N ASN A 47 6.46 2.08 15.38
CA ASN A 47 6.65 2.49 16.78
C ASN A 47 5.49 3.38 17.24
N PRO A 48 4.70 2.96 18.26
CA PRO A 48 3.55 3.71 18.73
C PRO A 48 3.94 4.96 19.54
N ASN A 49 5.20 5.05 19.99
CA ASN A 49 5.67 6.14 20.86
C ASN A 49 6.13 7.39 20.07
N VAL A 50 5.91 7.44 18.76
CA VAL A 50 6.33 8.56 17.91
C VAL A 50 5.38 9.75 18.11
N PRO A 51 5.87 10.91 18.60
CA PRO A 51 5.00 11.98 19.10
C PRO A 51 4.32 12.82 18.00
N TRP A 52 4.81 12.79 16.76
CA TRP A 52 4.25 13.57 15.64
C TRP A 52 3.30 12.77 14.74
N LYS A 53 3.03 11.50 15.04
CA LYS A 53 2.13 10.65 14.25
C LYS A 53 0.72 10.63 14.86
N THR A 54 -0.29 10.49 14.00
CA THR A 54 -1.69 10.25 14.40
C THR A 54 -1.81 8.92 15.15
N ARG A 55 -2.93 8.68 15.84
CA ARG A 55 -3.15 7.39 16.52
C ARG A 55 -3.09 6.26 15.50
N GLY A 56 -2.15 5.33 15.70
CA GLY A 56 -2.05 4.14 14.88
C GLY A 56 -0.98 4.20 13.78
N ASN A 57 0.15 4.86 14.02
CA ASN A 57 1.36 4.82 13.18
C ASN A 57 1.53 3.47 12.45
N GLY A 58 1.22 3.45 11.16
CA GLY A 58 1.09 2.20 10.42
C GLY A 58 1.20 2.38 8.91
N ALA A 59 1.99 1.51 8.30
CA ALA A 59 2.24 1.46 6.87
C ALA A 59 1.55 0.23 6.25
N LEU A 60 1.41 0.23 4.93
CA LEU A 60 0.96 -0.93 4.16
C LEU A 60 2.00 -1.41 3.16
N CYS A 61 1.97 -2.72 2.90
CA CYS A 61 2.72 -3.33 1.82
C CYS A 61 1.79 -4.18 0.94
N LEU A 62 1.83 -3.94 -0.36
CA LEU A 62 1.23 -4.77 -1.39
C LEU A 62 2.35 -5.54 -2.11
N ARG A 63 2.10 -6.81 -2.44
CA ARG A 63 3.01 -7.63 -3.23
C ARG A 63 2.29 -8.15 -4.46
N ILE A 64 2.81 -7.81 -5.62
CA ILE A 64 2.23 -8.19 -6.91
C ILE A 64 3.27 -8.83 -7.81
N GLU A 65 2.79 -9.56 -8.80
CA GLU A 65 3.54 -9.97 -9.97
C GLU A 65 2.85 -9.39 -11.21
N CYS A 66 3.64 -8.72 -12.04
CA CYS A 66 3.17 -8.09 -13.27
C CYS A 66 4.11 -8.41 -14.44
N ASP A 67 3.71 -8.08 -15.66
CA ASP A 67 4.63 -8.12 -16.81
C ASP A 67 5.70 -7.03 -16.66
N GLY A 68 6.93 -7.30 -17.12
CA GLY A 68 8.02 -6.32 -17.07
C GLY A 68 7.72 -5.05 -17.87
N ALA A 69 6.94 -5.17 -18.95
CA ALA A 69 6.50 -4.03 -19.74
C ALA A 69 5.67 -3.01 -18.94
N ILE A 70 4.98 -3.42 -17.88
CA ILE A 70 4.18 -2.53 -17.01
C ILE A 70 5.08 -1.72 -16.06
N VAL A 71 6.30 -2.17 -15.80
CA VAL A 71 7.23 -1.53 -14.84
C VAL A 71 8.08 -0.45 -15.52
N ASP A 72 8.30 -0.57 -16.83
CA ASP A 72 9.16 0.34 -17.61
C ASP A 72 8.39 1.47 -18.31
N GLU A 73 7.06 1.55 -18.15
CA GLU A 73 6.21 2.72 -18.49
C GLU A 73 6.10 3.71 -17.32
#